data_AF-A0A3R6NQ70-F1
#
_entry.id   AF-A0A3R6NQ70-F1
#
_cell.length_a   1.000
_cell.length_b   1.000
_cell.length_c   1.000
_cell.angle_alpha   90.00
_cell.angle_beta   90.00
_cell.angle_gamma   90.00
#
_symmetry.space_group_name_H-M   'P 1'
#
loop_
_entity.id
_entity.type
_entity.pdbx_description
1 polymer ?
#
loop_
_entity_poly.entity_id
_entity_poly.type
_entity_poly.pdbx_seq_one_letter_code
_entity_poly.pdbx_strand_id
1 'polypeptide(L)'
;MRDITLCHPRLQRLASAWMKACATHGITVVIGETFRTVAEQDALYAQGRTKPGKKVTNAPGSSYSSQHQWGIAFDFYLKMDIDGDGSTSDDAFNDSTGMFKKAAETAKAS
;
A
#
# COMPACT_ATOMS: atom_id res chain seq x y z
N MET A 1 -6.43 8.33 3.24
CA MET A 1 -4.97 8.12 3.11
C MET A 1 -4.42 7.92 4.50
N ARG A 2 -3.64 6.87 4.75
CA ARG A 2 -3.07 6.57 6.07
C ARG A 2 -1.77 7.36 6.26
N ASP A 3 -1.48 7.71 7.50
CA ASP A 3 -0.37 8.61 7.84
C ASP A 3 0.97 7.86 7.78
N ILE A 4 1.85 8.25 6.85
CA ILE A 4 3.19 7.67 6.71
C ILE A 4 4.13 8.09 7.84
N THR A 5 3.84 9.19 8.55
CA THR A 5 4.69 9.69 9.63
C THR A 5 4.68 8.78 10.87
N LEU A 6 3.70 7.88 10.96
CA LEU A 6 3.63 6.83 11.98
C LEU A 6 4.57 5.64 11.69
N CYS A 7 5.11 5.54 10.47
CA CYS A 7 6.11 4.53 10.12
C CYS A 7 7.52 4.97 10.52
N HIS A 8 8.47 4.03 10.54
CA HIS A 8 9.86 4.30 10.86
C HIS A 8 10.44 5.43 9.97
N PRO A 9 11.21 6.40 10.50
CA PRO A 9 11.70 7.56 9.73
C PRO A 9 12.49 7.21 8.47
N ARG A 10 13.17 6.05 8.46
CA ARG A 10 13.82 5.53 7.24
C ARG A 10 12.79 5.21 6.15
N LEU A 11 11.69 4.55 6.47
CA LEU A 11 10.64 4.21 5.51
C LEU A 11 9.99 5.47 4.96
N GLN A 12 9.78 6.49 5.79
CA GLN A 12 9.24 7.79 5.35
C GLN A 12 10.11 8.43 4.26
N ARG A 13 11.44 8.45 4.46
CA ARG A 13 12.39 8.99 3.47
C ARG A 13 12.38 8.17 2.18
N LEU A 14 12.39 6.84 2.30
CA LEU A 14 12.34 5.93 1.15
C LEU A 14 11.04 6.11 0.36
N ALA A 15 9.90 6.20 1.03
CA ALA A 15 8.60 6.44 0.41
C ALA A 15 8.58 7.78 -0.35
N SER A 16 9.10 8.85 0.25
CA SER A 16 9.19 10.17 -0.42
C SER A 16 10.10 10.14 -1.65
N ALA A 17 11.26 9.49 -1.57
CA ALA A 17 12.17 9.34 -2.70
C ALA A 17 11.55 8.49 -3.82
N TRP A 18 10.93 7.37 -3.45
CA TRP A 18 10.24 6.47 -4.36
C TRP A 18 9.09 7.17 -5.11
N MET A 19 8.22 7.91 -4.41
CA MET A 19 7.14 8.67 -5.05
C MET A 19 7.67 9.69 -6.07
N LYS A 20 8.78 10.39 -5.74
CA LYS A 20 9.44 11.30 -6.67
C LYS A 20 9.97 10.55 -7.90
N ALA A 21 10.62 9.40 -7.71
CA ALA A 21 11.11 8.58 -8.80
C ALA A 21 9.97 8.06 -9.69
N CYS A 22 8.86 7.61 -9.13
CA CYS A 22 7.65 7.25 -9.88
C CYS A 22 7.15 8.43 -10.74
N ALA A 23 7.09 9.63 -10.17
CA ALA A 23 6.66 10.82 -10.91
C ALA A 23 7.57 11.15 -12.11
N THR A 24 8.89 10.89 -12.02
CA THR A 24 9.80 11.07 -13.18
C THR A 24 9.52 10.08 -14.33
N HIS A 25 8.84 8.98 -14.05
CA HIS A 25 8.36 8.02 -15.04
C HIS A 25 6.91 8.28 -15.48
N GLY A 26 6.30 9.40 -15.05
CA GLY A 26 4.90 9.69 -15.33
C GLY A 26 3.91 8.84 -14.52
N ILE A 27 4.38 8.14 -13.49
CA ILE A 27 3.56 7.24 -12.69
C ILE A 27 3.09 7.97 -11.44
N THR A 28 1.78 8.16 -11.32
CA THR A 28 1.18 8.76 -10.13
C THR A 28 0.74 7.67 -9.16
N VAL A 29 1.37 7.61 -7.99
CA VAL A 29 1.07 6.64 -6.93
C VAL A 29 0.56 7.31 -5.68
N VAL A 30 -0.22 6.58 -4.89
CA VAL A 30 -0.70 7.01 -3.57
C VAL A 30 -0.48 5.90 -2.55
N ILE A 31 -0.06 6.28 -1.34
CA ILE A 31 0.06 5.34 -0.21
C ILE A 31 -1.33 5.14 0.42
N GLY A 32 -1.82 3.90 0.36
CA GLY A 32 -3.12 3.52 0.92
C GLY A 32 -3.05 3.18 2.39
N GLU A 33 -2.16 2.25 2.75
CA GLU A 33 -2.00 1.69 4.10
C GLU A 33 -0.58 1.94 4.64
N THR A 34 -0.46 2.19 5.95
CA THR A 34 0.82 2.45 6.63
C THR A 34 0.87 1.69 7.96
N PHE A 35 1.21 2.32 9.08
CA PHE A 35 1.22 1.70 10.40
C PHE A 35 -0.16 1.14 10.77
N ARG A 36 -0.17 0.00 11.45
CA ARG A 36 -1.40 -0.64 11.94
C ARG A 36 -1.21 -1.12 13.36
N THR A 37 -2.09 -0.73 14.25
CA THR A 37 -2.13 -1.21 15.64
C THR A 37 -2.55 -2.68 15.71
N VAL A 38 -2.30 -3.32 16.86
CA VAL A 38 -2.80 -4.68 17.15
C VAL A 38 -4.31 -4.76 17.00
N ALA A 39 -5.05 -3.81 17.59
CA ALA A 39 -6.51 -3.81 17.54
C ALA A 39 -7.07 -3.69 16.11
N GLU A 40 -6.45 -2.84 15.28
CA GLU A 40 -6.80 -2.74 13.86
C GLU A 40 -6.48 -4.03 13.10
N GLN A 41 -5.33 -4.66 13.35
CA GLN A 41 -4.95 -5.92 12.72
C GLN A 41 -5.89 -7.07 13.13
N ASP A 42 -6.29 -7.14 14.40
CA ASP A 42 -7.29 -8.11 14.88
C ASP A 42 -8.66 -7.87 14.24
N ALA A 43 -9.06 -6.61 14.06
CA ALA A 43 -10.29 -6.27 13.36
C ALA A 43 -10.28 -6.75 11.89
N LEU A 44 -9.13 -6.64 11.19
CA LEU A 44 -8.96 -7.20 9.85
C LEU A 44 -8.93 -8.73 9.86
N TYR A 45 -8.24 -9.35 10.82
CA TYR A 45 -8.17 -10.81 10.96
C TYR A 45 -9.54 -11.44 11.19
N ALA A 46 -10.42 -10.76 11.93
CA ALA A 46 -11.79 -11.20 12.18
C ALA A 46 -12.67 -11.29 10.91
N GLN A 47 -12.37 -10.52 9.85
CA GLN A 47 -13.16 -10.53 8.61
C GLN A 47 -13.10 -11.88 7.91
N GLY A 48 -14.27 -12.41 7.52
CA GLY A 48 -14.40 -13.74 6.94
C GLY A 48 -14.09 -14.89 7.90
N ARG A 49 -14.01 -14.61 9.21
CA ARG A 49 -13.83 -15.58 10.29
C ARG A 49 -14.94 -15.45 11.33
N THR A 50 -14.90 -14.39 12.12
CA THR A 50 -15.88 -14.08 13.18
C THR A 50 -16.76 -12.87 12.85
N LYS A 51 -16.42 -12.13 11.80
CA LYS A 51 -17.22 -11.05 11.20
C LYS A 51 -17.48 -11.33 9.72
N PRO A 52 -18.60 -10.88 9.14
CA PRO A 52 -18.83 -10.95 7.69
C PRO A 52 -17.72 -10.24 6.89
N GLY A 53 -17.54 -10.64 5.64
CA GLY A 53 -16.56 -10.06 4.72
C GLY A 53 -15.56 -11.08 4.17
N LYS A 54 -14.69 -10.63 3.26
CA LYS A 54 -13.61 -11.47 2.71
C LYS A 54 -12.46 -11.52 3.73
N LYS A 55 -11.73 -12.65 3.77
CA LYS A 55 -10.47 -12.73 4.51
C LYS A 55 -9.42 -11.87 3.79
N VAL A 56 -9.04 -10.76 4.41
CA VAL A 56 -8.04 -9.82 3.85
C VAL A 56 -6.64 -10.02 4.46
N THR A 57 -6.53 -10.81 5.52
CA THR A 57 -5.26 -11.13 6.15
C THR A 57 -5.28 -12.51 6.82
N ASN A 58 -4.09 -13.10 6.95
CA ASN A 58 -3.84 -14.33 7.69
C ASN A 58 -3.11 -14.10 9.02
N ALA A 59 -2.71 -12.86 9.32
CA ALA A 59 -1.96 -12.52 10.53
C ALA A 59 -2.91 -12.03 11.63
N PRO A 60 -3.00 -12.74 12.78
CA PRO A 60 -3.55 -12.18 14.01
C PRO A 60 -2.76 -10.95 14.45
N GLY A 61 -3.39 -9.98 15.10
CA GLY A 61 -2.72 -8.81 15.65
C GLY A 61 -1.72 -9.20 16.74
N SER A 62 -2.08 -10.15 17.60
CA SER A 62 -1.23 -10.60 18.71
C SER A 62 0.07 -11.28 18.28
N SER A 63 0.15 -11.81 17.04
CA SER A 63 1.36 -12.50 16.57
C SER A 63 2.41 -11.56 15.98
N TYR A 64 2.09 -10.28 15.76
CA TYR A 64 3.01 -9.30 15.13
C TYR A 64 3.63 -9.79 13.81
N SER A 65 2.92 -10.66 13.08
CA SER A 65 3.38 -11.21 11.81
C SER A 65 3.02 -10.31 10.62
N SER A 66 2.32 -9.20 10.85
CA SER A 66 2.13 -8.14 9.86
C SER A 66 3.20 -7.05 10.01
N GLN A 67 3.90 -6.74 8.92
CA GLN A 67 4.95 -5.71 8.92
C GLN A 67 4.42 -4.29 9.14
N HIS A 68 3.13 -4.05 8.91
CA HIS A 68 2.47 -2.78 9.24
C HIS A 68 2.48 -2.50 10.74
N GLN A 69 2.46 -3.55 11.59
CA GLN A 69 2.52 -3.39 13.05
C GLN A 69 3.89 -2.96 13.57
N TRP A 70 4.92 -3.18 12.76
CA TRP A 70 6.28 -2.72 13.04
C TRP A 70 6.57 -1.33 12.45
N GLY A 71 5.61 -0.73 11.72
CA GLY A 71 5.80 0.57 11.07
C GLY A 71 6.88 0.54 9.97
N ILE A 72 7.13 -0.62 9.36
CA ILE A 72 8.17 -0.80 8.33
C ILE A 72 7.58 -1.19 6.97
N ALA A 73 6.26 -1.11 6.81
CA ALA A 73 5.56 -1.40 5.56
C ALA A 73 4.54 -0.31 5.23
N PHE A 74 4.30 -0.13 3.94
CA PHE A 74 3.18 0.61 3.39
C PHE A 74 2.67 -0.10 2.14
N ASP A 75 1.37 0.04 1.85
CA ASP A 75 0.77 -0.40 0.59
C ASP A 75 0.47 0.82 -0.28
N PHE A 76 0.54 0.66 -1.59
CA PHE A 76 0.25 1.73 -2.54
C PHE A 76 -0.73 1.28 -3.64
N TYR A 77 -1.26 2.26 -4.36
CA TYR A 77 -2.08 2.07 -5.55
C TYR A 77 -1.79 3.18 -6.58
N LEU A 78 -2.17 2.94 -7.83
CA LEU A 78 -2.07 3.94 -8.90
C LEU A 78 -3.19 4.98 -8.78
N LYS A 79 -2.89 6.23 -9.09
CA LYS A 79 -3.88 7.31 -9.20
C LYS A 79 -3.69 8.02 -10.54
N MET A 80 -3.92 7.27 -11.61
CA MET A 80 -3.86 7.70 -12.99
C MET A 80 -4.76 6.80 -13.84
N ASP A 81 -5.16 7.31 -15.00
CA ASP A 81 -5.93 6.59 -16.00
C ASP A 81 -4.96 5.74 -16.84
N ILE A 82 -5.14 4.43 -16.81
CA ILE A 82 -4.26 3.44 -17.42
C ILE A 82 -4.80 2.98 -18.78
N ASP A 83 -6.11 2.87 -18.94
CA ASP A 83 -6.74 2.35 -20.16
C ASP A 83 -7.36 3.44 -21.06
N GLY A 84 -7.38 4.68 -20.60
CA GLY A 84 -7.82 5.86 -21.34
C GLY A 84 -9.33 6.12 -21.27
N ASP A 85 -10.06 5.48 -20.35
CA ASP A 85 -11.51 5.63 -20.22
C ASP A 85 -11.95 6.87 -19.42
N GLY A 86 -10.99 7.59 -18.82
CA GLY A 86 -11.19 8.79 -18.01
C GLY A 86 -11.48 8.53 -16.52
N SER A 87 -11.56 7.27 -16.09
CA SER A 87 -11.60 6.86 -14.70
C SER A 87 -10.19 6.59 -14.16
N THR A 88 -10.02 6.69 -12.85
CA THR A 88 -8.77 6.32 -12.17
C THR A 88 -9.01 5.35 -11.01
N SER A 89 -10.27 5.03 -10.74
CA SER A 89 -10.69 4.35 -9.51
C SER A 89 -10.61 2.83 -9.64
N ASP A 90 -10.92 2.33 -10.82
CA ASP A 90 -10.76 0.96 -11.28
C ASP A 90 -9.32 0.63 -11.70
N ASP A 91 -8.52 1.66 -11.98
CA ASP A 91 -7.10 1.52 -12.33
C ASP A 91 -6.14 1.43 -11.15
N ALA A 92 -6.64 1.50 -9.92
CA ALA A 92 -5.84 1.48 -8.70
C ALA A 92 -4.81 0.33 -8.67
N PHE A 93 -5.13 -0.80 -9.29
CA PHE A 93 -4.27 -1.98 -9.41
C PHE A 93 -4.14 -2.50 -10.86
N ASN A 94 -4.52 -1.70 -11.86
CA ASN A 94 -4.43 -2.08 -13.26
C ASN A 94 -2.97 -2.03 -13.72
N ASP A 95 -2.46 -3.17 -14.20
CA ASP A 95 -1.09 -3.31 -14.70
C ASP A 95 -1.05 -3.66 -16.20
N SER A 96 -2.13 -3.42 -16.94
CA SER A 96 -2.22 -3.73 -18.37
C SER A 96 -1.10 -3.06 -19.21
N THR A 97 -0.60 -1.92 -18.74
CA THR A 97 0.51 -1.16 -19.35
C THR A 97 1.86 -1.37 -18.65
N GLY A 98 1.93 -2.20 -17.61
CA GLY A 98 3.15 -2.45 -16.82
C GLY A 98 3.54 -1.34 -15.83
N MET A 99 2.71 -0.30 -15.67
CA MET A 99 3.00 0.85 -14.80
C MET A 99 2.98 0.49 -13.31
N PHE A 100 2.09 -0.42 -12.88
CA PHE A 100 2.05 -0.89 -11.49
C PHE A 100 3.34 -1.64 -11.16
N LYS A 101 3.74 -2.57 -12.03
CA LYS A 101 5.01 -3.31 -11.90
C LYS A 101 6.20 -2.37 -11.90
N LYS A 102 6.22 -1.38 -12.79
CA LYS A 102 7.31 -0.38 -12.85
C LYS A 102 7.43 0.40 -11.54
N ALA A 103 6.30 0.84 -10.97
CA ALA A 103 6.28 1.50 -9.66
C ALA A 103 6.86 0.59 -8.55
N ALA A 104 6.48 -0.69 -8.54
CA ALA A 104 6.99 -1.66 -7.57
C ALA A 104 8.50 -1.93 -7.73
N GLU A 105 9.01 -1.95 -8.95
CA GLU A 105 10.45 -2.10 -9.22
C GLU A 105 11.26 -0.87 -8.80
N THR A 106 10.73 0.34 -9.05
CA THR A 106 11.35 1.59 -8.59
C THR A 106 11.51 1.61 -7.06
N ALA A 107 10.57 1.02 -6.32
CA ALA A 107 10.66 0.92 -4.85
C ALA A 107 11.86 0.10 -4.38
N LYS A 108 12.25 -0.95 -5.12
CA LYS A 108 13.39 -1.83 -4.77
C LYS A 108 14.74 -1.15 -4.97
N ALA A 109 14.80 -0.15 -5.85
CA ALA A 109 16.01 0.59 -6.18
C ALA A 109 16.21 1.84 -5.30
N SER A 110 15.25 2.16 -4.43
CA SER A 110 15.22 3.39 -3.62
C SER A 110 15.80 3.21 -2.21
#